data_AF-A0A6J0W6I7-F1
#
_entry.id   AF-A0A6J0W6I7-F1
#
_cell.length_a   1.000
_cell.length_b   1.000
_cell.length_c   1.000
_cell.angle_alpha   90.00
_cell.angle_beta   90.00
_cell.angle_gamma   90.00
#
_symmetry.space_group_name_H-M   'P 1'
#
loop_
_entity.id
_entity.type
_entity.pdbx_description
1 polymer ?
#
loop_
_entity_poly.entity_id
_entity_poly.type
_entity_poly.pdbx_seq_one_letter_code
_entity_poly.pdbx_strand_id
1 'polypeptide(L)'
;MWAAGVILYILLCGFPPFRSPERDQEELFNIIQLGRFEFLAPYWDSISDAAKDLVSRLLVVDPKKRYTAHQVLQHPWLEAAGKTSRANLQKEVPPSSEDHFRS
;
A
#
# COMPACT_ATOMS: atom_id res chain seq x y z
N MET A 1 -0.17 -12.77 -0.48
CA MET A 1 0.13 -11.73 0.53
C MET A 1 1.55 -11.21 0.43
N TRP A 2 2.60 -12.04 0.49
CA TRP A 2 3.99 -11.57 0.32
C TRP A 2 4.20 -10.75 -0.96
N ALA A 3 3.80 -11.30 -2.11
CA ALA A 3 3.86 -10.60 -3.40
C ALA A 3 3.09 -9.26 -3.39
N ALA A 4 1.96 -9.19 -2.69
CA ALA A 4 1.21 -7.94 -2.53
C ALA A 4 1.99 -6.91 -1.70
N GLY A 5 2.73 -7.33 -0.67
CA GLY A 5 3.65 -6.46 0.08
C GLY A 5 4.79 -5.93 -0.80
N VAL A 6 5.37 -6.78 -1.65
CA VAL A 6 6.43 -6.38 -2.59
C VAL A 6 5.88 -5.36 -3.60
N ILE A 7 4.73 -5.63 -4.20
CA ILE A 7 4.07 -4.72 -5.14
C ILE A 7 3.72 -3.40 -4.45
N LEU A 8 3.14 -3.43 -3.25
CA LEU A 8 2.78 -2.23 -2.51
C LEU A 8 4.01 -1.37 -2.19
N TYR A 9 5.12 -1.99 -1.74
CA TYR A 9 6.38 -1.30 -1.52
C TYR A 9 6.84 -0.57 -2.79
N ILE A 10 6.80 -1.25 -3.95
CA ILE A 10 7.17 -0.65 -5.25
C ILE A 10 6.23 0.49 -5.63
N LEU A 11 4.92 0.34 -5.44
CA LEU A 11 3.95 1.39 -5.77
C LEU A 11 4.16 2.67 -4.95
N LEU A 12 4.66 2.53 -3.72
CA LEU A 12 4.86 3.66 -2.81
C LEU A 12 6.17 4.42 -3.08
N CYS A 13 7.28 3.73 -3.38
CA CYS A 13 8.60 4.36 -3.51
C CYS A 13 9.31 4.18 -4.86
N GLY A 14 8.80 3.30 -5.73
CA GLY A 14 9.30 3.10 -7.11
C GLY A 14 10.37 2.02 -7.27
N PHE A 15 10.75 1.27 -6.23
CA PHE A 15 11.76 0.21 -6.33
C PHE A 15 11.45 -1.02 -5.44
N PRO A 16 11.99 -2.21 -5.75
CA PRO A 16 11.80 -3.41 -4.92
C PRO A 16 12.46 -3.30 -3.54
N PRO A 17 11.85 -3.90 -2.50
CA PRO A 17 12.37 -3.89 -1.13
C PRO A 17 13.65 -4.71 -0.94
N PHE A 18 13.93 -5.68 -1.81
CA PHE A 18 15.08 -6.58 -1.72
C PHE A 18 16.00 -6.35 -2.91
N ARG A 19 17.27 -6.02 -2.64
CA ARG A 19 18.33 -5.84 -3.64
C ARG A 19 19.66 -6.28 -3.04
N SER A 20 20.47 -7.00 -3.82
CA SER A 20 21.88 -7.19 -3.51
C SER A 20 22.66 -5.98 -4.05
N PRO A 21 23.50 -5.32 -3.23
CA PRO A 21 24.38 -4.24 -3.69
C PRO A 21 25.29 -4.67 -4.85
N GLU A 22 25.81 -5.89 -4.79
CA GLU A 22 26.74 -6.46 -5.77
C GLU A 22 26.04 -7.21 -6.91
N ARG A 23 24.70 -7.22 -6.92
CA ARG A 23 23.85 -8.00 -7.85
C ARG A 23 24.10 -9.51 -7.76
N ASP A 24 24.53 -9.97 -6.60
CA ASP A 24 24.69 -11.38 -6.29
C ASP A 24 23.34 -12.05 -5.99
N GLN A 25 23.11 -13.22 -6.59
CA GLN A 25 21.83 -13.92 -6.47
C GLN A 25 21.69 -14.66 -5.14
N GLU A 26 22.78 -15.20 -4.59
CA GLU A 26 22.76 -15.93 -3.32
C GLU A 26 22.51 -14.98 -2.15
N GLU A 27 23.18 -13.83 -2.15
CA GLU A 27 22.96 -12.73 -1.21
C GLU A 27 21.51 -12.23 -1.29
N LEU A 28 21.00 -11.98 -2.50
CA LEU A 28 19.61 -11.54 -2.68
C LEU A 28 18.63 -12.58 -2.12
N PHE A 29 18.87 -13.86 -2.37
CA PHE A 29 18.02 -14.92 -1.84
C PHE A 29 18.07 -14.99 -0.31
N ASN A 30 19.25 -14.82 0.28
CA ASN A 30 19.43 -14.74 1.73
C ASN A 30 18.69 -13.54 2.34
N ILE A 31 18.78 -12.36 1.72
CA ILE A 31 18.05 -11.16 2.15
C ILE A 31 16.53 -11.41 2.13
N ILE A 32 16.02 -12.02 1.06
CA ILE A 32 14.60 -12.37 0.92
C ILE A 32 14.17 -13.36 2.00
N GLN A 33 14.96 -14.40 2.28
CA GLN A 33 14.64 -15.39 3.31
C GLN A 33 14.65 -14.79 4.72
N LEU A 34 15.56 -13.85 4.99
CA LEU A 34 15.62 -13.14 6.25
C LEU A 34 14.51 -12.09 6.38
N GLY A 35 13.85 -11.72 5.27
CA GLY A 35 12.85 -10.66 5.23
C GLY A 35 13.42 -9.29 5.62
N ARG A 36 14.71 -9.07 5.37
CA ARG A 36 15.39 -7.81 5.68
C ARG A 36 15.17 -6.81 4.55
N PHE A 37 14.49 -5.72 4.85
CA PHE A 37 14.31 -4.59 3.94
C PHE A 37 14.25 -3.31 4.78
N GLU A 38 14.42 -2.17 4.13
CA GLU A 38 14.47 -0.87 4.79
C GLU A 38 13.53 0.13 4.09
N PHE A 39 13.10 1.15 4.84
CA PHE A 39 12.36 2.29 4.31
C PHE A 39 13.35 3.44 4.08
N LEU A 40 14.02 3.43 2.93
CA LEU A 40 15.15 4.31 2.64
C LEU A 40 14.73 5.78 2.43
N ALA A 41 15.42 6.69 3.09
CA ALA A 41 15.36 8.12 2.80
C ALA A 41 16.03 8.43 1.44
N PRO A 42 15.58 9.47 0.71
CA PRO A 42 14.45 10.35 1.02
C PRO A 42 13.09 9.80 0.55
N TYR A 43 13.08 8.63 -0.11
CA TYR A 43 11.91 8.09 -0.81
C TYR A 43 10.72 7.78 0.11
N TRP A 44 11.01 7.48 1.39
CA TRP A 44 10.01 7.13 2.39
C TRP A 44 9.68 8.24 3.39
N ASP A 45 10.27 9.43 3.24
CA ASP A 45 10.12 10.52 4.20
C ASP A 45 8.70 11.10 4.19
N SER A 46 8.07 11.19 3.01
CA SER A 46 6.71 11.69 2.84
C SER A 46 5.62 10.61 2.95
N ILE A 47 6.01 9.34 3.06
CA ILE A 47 5.07 8.22 3.14
C ILE A 47 4.63 8.03 4.60
N SER A 48 3.31 7.97 4.81
CA SER A 48 2.72 7.81 6.14
C SER A 48 3.19 6.54 6.87
N ASP A 49 3.32 6.61 8.19
CA ASP A 49 3.68 5.46 9.02
C ASP A 49 2.66 4.33 8.95
N ALA A 50 1.39 4.63 8.73
CA ALA A 50 0.35 3.62 8.52
C ALA A 50 0.60 2.78 7.25
N ALA A 51 1.16 3.38 6.18
CA ALA A 51 1.54 2.64 4.99
C ALA A 51 2.75 1.73 5.26
N LYS A 52 3.75 2.26 5.96
CA LYS A 52 4.97 1.53 6.37
C LYS A 52 4.62 0.33 7.27
N ASP A 53 3.69 0.50 8.21
CA ASP A 53 3.21 -0.59 9.07
C ASP A 53 2.54 -1.68 8.22
N LEU A 54 1.64 -1.32 7.30
CA LEU A 54 0.98 -2.32 6.44
C LEU A 54 1.99 -3.14 5.63
N VAL A 55 2.98 -2.48 5.02
CA VAL A 55 4.04 -3.16 4.28
C VAL A 55 4.82 -4.12 5.19
N SER A 56 5.16 -3.69 6.41
CA SER A 56 5.82 -4.52 7.41
C SER A 56 4.99 -5.74 7.82
N ARG A 57 3.66 -5.62 7.90
CA ARG A 57 2.75 -6.74 8.18
C ARG A 57 2.60 -7.74 7.01
N LEU A 58 2.84 -7.28 5.78
CA LEU A 58 2.78 -8.08 4.57
C LEU A 58 4.09 -8.82 4.27
N LEU A 59 5.23 -8.22 4.60
CA LEU A 59 6.58 -8.75 4.39
C LEU A 59 7.13 -9.50 5.62
N VAL A 60 6.25 -10.21 6.33
CA VAL A 60 6.64 -11.11 7.43
C VAL A 60 7.04 -12.48 6.87
N VAL A 61 8.22 -12.97 7.24
CA VAL A 61 8.76 -14.27 6.78
C VAL A 61 7.85 -15.41 7.20
N ASP A 62 7.47 -15.47 8.47
CA ASP A 62 6.56 -16.48 9.01
C ASP A 62 5.13 -16.29 8.44
N PRO A 63 4.63 -17.23 7.60
CA PRO A 63 3.32 -17.09 6.97
C PRO A 63 2.17 -17.11 7.96
N LYS A 64 2.34 -17.68 9.16
CA LYS A 64 1.30 -17.70 10.21
C LYS A 64 1.14 -16.34 10.90
N LYS A 65 2.19 -15.51 10.88
CA LYS A 65 2.19 -14.15 11.43
C LYS A 65 1.91 -13.08 10.37
N ARG A 66 2.08 -13.43 9.10
CA ARG A 66 1.80 -12.54 7.96
C ARG A 66 0.32 -12.23 7.87
N TYR A 67 -0.01 -10.98 7.59
CA TYR A 67 -1.40 -10.58 7.40
C TYR A 67 -2.07 -11.33 6.25
N THR A 68 -3.31 -11.73 6.51
CA THR A 68 -4.27 -12.21 5.51
C THR A 68 -4.90 -11.04 4.77
N ALA A 69 -5.54 -11.31 3.62
CA ALA A 69 -6.24 -10.27 2.85
C ALA A 69 -7.34 -9.57 3.69
N HIS A 70 -8.06 -10.32 4.53
CA HIS A 70 -9.09 -9.75 5.40
C HIS A 70 -8.50 -8.75 6.41
N GLN A 71 -7.39 -9.11 7.06
CA GLN A 71 -6.68 -8.21 7.99
C GLN A 71 -6.13 -6.96 7.29
N VAL A 72 -5.69 -7.08 6.03
CA VAL A 72 -5.25 -5.93 5.23
C VAL A 72 -6.39 -4.97 4.95
N LEU A 73 -7.58 -5.47 4.59
CA LEU A 73 -8.74 -4.63 4.31
C LEU A 73 -9.21 -3.83 5.54
N GLN A 74 -8.97 -4.37 6.74
CA GLN A 74 -9.28 -3.73 8.03
C GLN A 74 -8.13 -2.85 8.55
N HIS A 75 -7.01 -2.74 7.80
CA HIS A 75 -5.87 -1.97 8.26
C HIS A 75 -6.17 -0.46 8.20
N PRO A 76 -5.76 0.34 9.21
CA PRO A 76 -6.04 1.78 9.26
C PRO A 76 -5.66 2.55 7.98
N TRP A 77 -4.58 2.14 7.32
CA TRP A 77 -4.15 2.75 6.06
C TRP A 77 -5.20 2.62 4.93
N LEU A 78 -5.84 1.46 4.78
CA LEU A 78 -6.90 1.27 3.78
C LEU A 78 -8.23 1.89 4.24
N GLU A 79 -8.57 1.78 5.52
CA GLU A 79 -9.80 2.37 6.03
C GLU A 79 -9.83 3.90 5.89
N ALA A 80 -8.69 4.57 6.11
CA ALA A 80 -8.57 6.02 5.93
C ALA A 80 -8.73 6.43 4.46
N ALA A 81 -8.15 5.67 3.53
CA ALA A 81 -8.27 5.93 2.10
C ALA A 81 -9.72 5.74 1.60
N GLY A 82 -10.42 4.70 2.08
CA GLY A 82 -11.82 4.44 1.72
C GLY A 82 -12.82 5.49 2.25
N LYS A 83 -12.49 6.17 3.36
CA LYS A 83 -13.30 7.29 3.89
C LYS A 83 -13.14 8.56 3.06
N THR A 84 -11.95 8.78 2.51
CA THR A 84 -11.64 9.96 1.68
C THR A 84 -12.30 9.89 0.29
N SER A 85 -12.41 8.69 -0.31
CA SER A 85 -13.03 8.54 -1.64
C SER A 85 -14.56 8.67 -1.64
N ARG A 86 -15.25 8.25 -0.56
CA ARG A 86 -16.71 8.37 -0.46
C ARG A 86 -17.18 9.83 -0.35
N ALA A 87 -16.42 10.68 0.32
CA ALA A 87 -16.77 12.09 0.51
C ALA A 87 -16.69 12.90 -0.80
N ASN A 88 -15.84 12.51 -1.74
CA ASN A 88 -15.66 13.22 -3.02
C ASN A 88 -16.72 12.84 -4.06
N LEU A 89 -17.34 11.66 -3.97
CA LEU A 89 -18.39 11.23 -4.92
C LEU A 89 -19.79 11.78 -4.60
N GLN A 90 -20.01 12.32 -3.40
CA GLN A 90 -21.32 12.87 -2.99
C GLN A 90 -21.45 14.39 -3.19
N LYS A 91 -20.41 15.08 -3.69
CA LYS A 91 -20.41 16.55 -3.84
C LYS A 91 -20.73 17.08 -5.25
N GLU A 92 -20.95 16.23 -6.25
CA GLU A 92 -21.16 16.68 -7.65
C GLU A 92 -22.48 16.22 -8.28
N VAL A 93 -23.61 16.52 -7.63
CA VAL A 93 -24.88 16.64 -8.36
C VAL A 93 -25.53 17.97 -7.98
N PRO A 94 -25.33 19.05 -8.78
CA PRO A 94 -26.16 20.24 -8.62
C PRO A 94 -27.61 19.88 -8.98
N PRO A 95 -28.62 20.37 -8.24
CA PRO A 95 -30.02 20.16 -8.61
C PRO A 95 -30.35 21.03 -9.83
N SER A 96 -30.19 20.49 -11.04
CA SER A 96 -30.67 21.15 -12.26
C SER A 96 -32.13 20.75 -12.51
N SER A 97 -33.03 21.54 -11.92
CA SER A 97 -34.32 21.99 -12.47
C SER A 97 -35.02 21.07 -13.50
N GLU A 98 -35.99 20.29 -13.02
CA GLU A 98 -37.22 20.08 -13.78
C GLU A 98 -38.00 21.42 -13.86
N ASP A 99 -38.86 21.56 -14.88
CA ASP A 99 -39.75 22.70 -15.17
C ASP A 99 -39.21 23.86 -16.02
N HIS A 100 -38.87 23.60 -17.30
CA HIS A 100 -39.21 24.54 -18.37
C HIS A 100 -39.15 23.91 -19.78
N PHE A 101 -40.08 23.01 -20.10
CA PHE A 101 -40.49 22.84 -21.51
C PHE A 101 -41.94 22.33 -21.61
N ARG A 102 -42.87 23.25 -21.33
CA ARG A 102 -44.22 23.20 -21.89
C ARG A 102 -44.58 24.61 -22.34
N SER A 103 -44.40 24.87 -23.63
CA SER A 103 -45.23 25.74 -24.48
C SER A 103 -44.73 25.66 -25.91
#